data_AF-A0AAU3HQ83-F1
#
_entry.id   AF-A0AAU3HQ83-F1
#
_cell.length_a   1.000
_cell.length_b   1.000
_cell.length_c   1.000
_cell.angle_alpha   90.00
_cell.angle_beta   90.00
_cell.angle_gamma   90.00
#
_symmetry.space_group_name_H-M   'P 1'
#
loop_
_entity.id
_entity.type
_entity.pdbx_description
1 polymer ?
#
loop_
_entity_poly.entity_id
_entity_poly.type
_entity_poly.pdbx_seq_one_letter_code
_entity_poly.pdbx_strand_id
1 'polypeptide(L)'
;MSSQDAALVRRQAARARALALTTVSTAGTGHIGADLSAMDILCALYFGVLRGGPDDPDRDRFILSKAHASAAMYSVLALKGMLPEEELATFGSADSRLSTVVSTRVPGIEFNTGSLGHGLSLGAGAALGARVQGSARRTFVLTGDGELQEGSNWEAAMLAASRKLSSLVVIVDRNLAQKGASTEDINALEPLDEKWRSFGWAVRTVDGHDVEELLKVLRDAPLEESRPTCVIASTVKGKGVSFMERNLEWHSRRLTPDLLDQALQELEHGIHN
;
A
#
# COMPACT_ATOMS: atom_id res chain seq x y z
N MET A 1 -2.61 0.11 23.12
CA MET A 1 -2.15 0.89 21.96
C MET A 1 -1.88 2.30 22.43
N SER A 2 -0.69 2.87 22.18
CA SER A 2 -0.42 4.25 22.57
C SER A 2 -1.25 5.17 21.66
N SER A 3 -2.02 6.09 22.23
CA SER A 3 -2.75 7.11 21.45
C SER A 3 -1.81 8.01 20.64
N GLN A 4 -0.53 8.07 21.03
CA GLN A 4 0.51 8.84 20.35
C GLN A 4 0.90 8.24 18.99
N ASP A 5 0.92 6.91 18.86
CA ASP A 5 1.26 6.24 17.60
C ASP A 5 0.21 6.53 16.53
N ALA A 6 -1.08 6.40 16.89
CA ALA A 6 -2.17 6.66 15.97
C ALA A 6 -2.21 8.13 15.54
N ALA A 7 -1.95 9.07 16.46
CA ALA A 7 -1.84 10.49 16.12
C ALA A 7 -0.67 10.78 15.16
N LEU A 8 0.49 10.14 15.38
CA LEU A 8 1.63 10.24 14.46
C LEU A 8 1.27 9.72 13.07
N VAL A 9 0.67 8.53 12.98
CA VAL A 9 0.30 7.92 11.70
C VAL A 9 -0.69 8.79 10.93
N ARG A 10 -1.75 9.30 11.58
CA ARG A 10 -2.70 10.24 10.94
C ARG A 10 -2.00 11.47 10.37
N ARG A 11 -1.13 12.09 11.17
CA ARG A 11 -0.39 13.28 10.74
C ARG A 11 0.50 12.99 9.54
N GLN A 12 1.21 11.86 9.54
CA GLN A 12 2.06 11.49 8.41
C GLN A 12 1.24 11.11 7.17
N ALA A 13 0.09 10.46 7.33
CA ALA A 13 -0.79 10.14 6.22
C ALA A 13 -1.32 11.41 5.54
N ALA A 14 -1.74 12.42 6.32
CA ALA A 14 -2.17 13.69 5.76
C ALA A 14 -1.03 14.43 5.02
N ARG A 15 0.16 14.49 5.60
CA ARG A 15 1.36 15.06 4.93
C ARG A 15 1.71 14.29 3.66
N ALA A 16 1.67 12.96 3.69
CA ALA A 16 1.99 12.12 2.55
C ALA A 16 0.97 12.30 1.41
N ARG A 17 -0.32 12.51 1.72
CA ARG A 17 -1.33 12.89 0.71
C ARG A 17 -1.00 14.21 0.02
N ALA A 18 -0.65 15.24 0.79
CA ALA A 18 -0.26 16.53 0.25
C ALA A 18 1.00 16.45 -0.64
N LEU A 19 2.01 15.68 -0.20
CA LEU A 19 3.20 15.40 -1.00
C LEU A 19 2.84 14.68 -2.30
N ALA A 20 2.09 13.58 -2.25
CA ALA A 20 1.71 12.81 -3.43
C ALA A 20 0.91 13.64 -4.45
N LEU A 21 -0.03 14.47 -3.98
CA LEU A 21 -0.76 15.43 -4.83
C LEU A 21 0.18 16.40 -5.54
N THR A 22 1.11 17.00 -4.79
CA THR A 22 2.09 17.95 -5.32
C THR A 22 3.03 17.28 -6.32
N THR A 23 3.51 16.08 -6.02
CA THR A 23 4.38 15.26 -6.88
C THR A 23 3.70 14.94 -8.21
N VAL A 24 2.48 14.42 -8.17
CA VAL A 24 1.73 14.02 -9.38
C VAL A 24 1.34 15.23 -10.22
N SER A 25 0.94 16.34 -9.58
CA SER A 25 0.66 17.60 -10.27
C SER A 25 1.91 18.14 -10.99
N THR A 26 3.04 18.20 -10.29
CA THR A 26 4.33 18.68 -10.82
C THR A 26 4.81 17.85 -12.01
N ALA A 27 4.74 16.51 -11.90
CA ALA A 27 5.11 15.62 -12.98
C ALA A 27 4.10 15.61 -14.14
N GLY A 28 2.86 16.04 -13.90
CA GLY A 28 1.76 16.00 -14.85
C GLY A 28 1.30 14.59 -15.23
N THR A 29 1.71 13.57 -14.48
CA THR A 29 1.43 12.13 -14.66
C THR A 29 1.46 11.40 -13.31
N GLY A 30 0.69 10.31 -13.17
CA GLY A 30 0.60 9.51 -11.94
C GLY A 30 -0.76 8.83 -11.78
N HIS A 31 -0.97 8.17 -10.64
CA HIS A 31 -2.21 7.42 -10.34
C HIS A 31 -2.80 7.85 -9.00
N ILE A 32 -3.09 9.15 -8.86
CA ILE A 32 -3.38 9.80 -7.57
C ILE A 32 -4.52 9.13 -6.78
N GLY A 33 -5.57 8.63 -7.43
CA GLY A 33 -6.65 7.92 -6.72
C GLY A 33 -6.16 6.64 -6.02
N ALA A 34 -5.21 5.93 -6.64
CA ALA A 34 -4.58 4.74 -6.07
C ALA A 34 -3.55 5.09 -4.98
N ASP A 35 -2.88 6.23 -5.10
CA ASP A 35 -1.97 6.76 -4.08
C ASP A 35 -2.72 7.13 -2.79
N LEU A 36 -3.80 7.89 -2.91
CA LEU A 36 -4.55 8.41 -1.76
C LEU A 36 -5.28 7.33 -0.94
N SER A 37 -5.75 6.27 -1.60
CA SER A 37 -6.40 5.12 -0.94
C SER A 37 -5.42 4.34 -0.06
N ALA A 38 -4.16 4.23 -0.49
CA ALA A 38 -3.14 3.44 0.20
C ALA A 38 -2.49 4.17 1.39
N MET A 39 -2.74 5.47 1.57
CA MET A 39 -1.89 6.31 2.42
C MET A 39 -1.91 5.92 3.90
N ASP A 40 -3.10 5.66 4.46
CA ASP A 40 -3.19 5.29 5.89
C ASP A 40 -2.57 3.91 6.15
N ILE A 41 -2.71 2.97 5.22
CA ILE A 41 -2.07 1.64 5.26
C ILE A 41 -0.54 1.78 5.24
N LEU A 42 -0.01 2.53 4.27
CA LEU A 42 1.44 2.76 4.14
C LEU A 42 2.00 3.46 5.37
N CYS A 43 1.32 4.49 5.88
CA CYS A 43 1.76 5.20 7.08
C CYS A 43 1.66 4.32 8.34
N ALA A 44 0.61 3.51 8.50
CA ALA A 44 0.52 2.55 9.59
C ALA A 44 1.70 1.57 9.56
N LEU A 45 2.05 1.06 8.37
CA LEU A 45 3.21 0.18 8.18
C LEU A 45 4.52 0.87 8.58
N TYR A 46 4.86 2.00 7.95
CA TYR A 46 6.18 2.63 8.08
C TYR A 46 6.41 3.40 9.39
N PHE A 47 5.35 3.92 10.01
CA PHE A 47 5.45 4.68 11.25
C PHE A 47 4.99 3.91 12.49
N GLY A 48 4.40 2.72 12.33
CA GLY A 48 3.84 1.97 13.46
C GLY A 48 4.08 0.47 13.51
N VAL A 49 4.39 -0.21 12.39
CA VAL A 49 4.40 -1.69 12.34
C VAL A 49 5.75 -2.28 11.96
N LEU A 50 6.38 -1.76 10.89
CA LEU A 50 7.61 -2.32 10.33
C LEU A 50 8.75 -2.16 11.31
N ARG A 51 9.48 -3.26 11.53
CA ARG A 51 10.66 -3.33 12.40
C ARG A 51 11.95 -3.21 11.59
N GLY A 52 12.98 -2.63 12.21
CA GLY A 52 14.32 -2.53 11.63
C GLY A 52 14.49 -1.31 10.71
N GLY A 53 15.74 -0.86 10.60
CA GLY A 53 16.16 0.22 9.69
C GLY A 53 16.61 -0.33 8.33
N PRO A 54 16.93 0.55 7.35
CA PRO A 54 17.39 0.13 6.02
C PRO A 54 18.63 -0.79 6.05
N ASP A 55 19.53 -0.58 7.00
CA ASP A 55 20.77 -1.36 7.14
C ASP A 55 20.61 -2.65 7.95
N ASP A 56 19.44 -2.87 8.56
CA ASP A 56 19.16 -4.07 9.34
C ASP A 56 18.81 -5.24 8.39
N PRO A 57 19.61 -6.32 8.34
CA PRO A 57 19.33 -7.47 7.50
C PRO A 57 18.01 -8.17 7.88
N ASP A 58 17.63 -8.10 9.15
CA ASP A 58 16.43 -8.69 9.74
C ASP A 58 15.24 -7.72 9.85
N ARG A 59 15.32 -6.54 9.21
CA ARG A 59 14.15 -5.66 9.08
C ARG A 59 12.98 -6.41 8.43
N ASP A 60 11.77 -6.04 8.82
CA ASP A 60 10.57 -6.47 8.09
C ASP A 60 10.65 -5.98 6.64
N ARG A 61 10.16 -6.79 5.71
CA ARG A 61 10.17 -6.50 4.27
C ARG A 61 8.81 -6.00 3.83
N PHE A 62 8.78 -4.97 2.98
CA PHE A 62 7.55 -4.45 2.40
C PHE A 62 7.62 -4.49 0.87
N ILE A 63 6.54 -4.92 0.24
CA ILE A 63 6.40 -5.01 -1.21
C ILE A 63 5.11 -4.29 -1.62
N LEU A 64 5.24 -3.24 -2.42
CA LEU A 64 4.11 -2.60 -3.06
C LEU A 64 3.76 -3.33 -4.36
N SER A 65 2.79 -4.25 -4.32
CA SER A 65 2.37 -5.01 -5.50
C SER A 65 1.59 -4.13 -6.48
N LYS A 66 0.68 -3.29 -5.95
CA LYS A 66 0.03 -2.19 -6.68
C LYS A 66 0.97 -1.01 -6.94
N ALA A 67 2.07 -1.30 -7.65
CA ALA A 67 3.22 -0.43 -7.84
C ALA A 67 2.90 0.96 -8.40
N HIS A 68 1.77 1.09 -9.10
CA HIS A 68 1.31 2.36 -9.66
C HIS A 68 0.92 3.39 -8.58
N ALA A 69 0.71 2.97 -7.32
CA ALA A 69 0.66 3.85 -6.16
C ALA A 69 2.06 4.30 -5.67
N SER A 70 2.96 4.59 -6.63
CA SER A 70 4.36 4.88 -6.33
C SER A 70 4.55 6.27 -5.72
N ALA A 71 3.70 7.25 -6.04
CA ALA A 71 3.82 8.59 -5.45
C ALA A 71 3.50 8.55 -3.94
N ALA A 72 2.53 7.74 -3.52
CA ALA A 72 2.29 7.47 -2.10
C ALA A 72 3.50 6.83 -1.43
N MET A 73 4.07 5.79 -2.06
CA MET A 73 5.24 5.09 -1.53
C MET A 73 6.44 6.03 -1.35
N TYR A 74 6.78 6.80 -2.37
CA TYR A 74 7.91 7.75 -2.30
C TYR A 74 7.66 8.86 -1.29
N SER A 75 6.41 9.36 -1.17
CA SER A 75 6.05 10.34 -0.14
C SER A 75 6.27 9.80 1.26
N VAL A 76 5.86 8.55 1.53
CA VAL A 76 6.07 7.90 2.83
C VAL A 76 7.56 7.66 3.11
N LEU A 77 8.32 7.20 2.12
CA LEU A 77 9.76 7.01 2.27
C LEU A 77 10.50 8.34 2.50
N ALA A 78 10.09 9.43 1.84
CA ALA A 78 10.62 10.77 2.08
C ALA A 78 10.36 11.23 3.52
N LEU A 79 9.11 11.10 3.99
CA LEU A 79 8.74 11.43 5.38
C LEU A 79 9.42 10.54 6.42
N LYS A 80 9.83 9.32 6.03
CA LYS A 80 10.62 8.40 6.87
C LYS A 80 12.12 8.75 6.87
N GLY A 81 12.56 9.67 6.01
CA GLY A 81 13.97 10.05 5.83
C GLY A 81 14.79 9.05 5.02
N MET A 82 14.13 8.21 4.21
CA MET A 82 14.79 7.19 3.38
C MET A 82 15.14 7.69 1.97
N LEU A 83 14.55 8.81 1.54
CA LEU A 83 15.03 9.63 0.44
C LEU A 83 14.83 11.12 0.77
N PRO A 84 15.56 12.04 0.11
CA PRO A 84 15.33 13.48 0.26
C PRO A 84 13.95 13.89 -0.28
N GLU A 85 13.23 14.74 0.45
CA GLU A 85 11.88 15.18 0.07
C GLU A 85 11.89 15.98 -1.24
N GLU A 86 12.92 16.79 -1.47
CA GLU A 86 13.11 17.56 -2.69
C GLU A 86 13.25 16.69 -3.94
N GLU A 87 13.67 15.43 -3.78
CA GLU A 87 13.81 14.49 -4.90
C GLU A 87 12.44 14.14 -5.51
N LEU A 88 11.35 14.27 -4.74
CA LEU A 88 9.98 14.06 -5.22
C LEU A 88 9.64 14.94 -6.42
N ALA A 89 10.24 16.13 -6.56
CA ALA A 89 10.05 17.02 -7.70
C ALA A 89 10.59 16.43 -9.03
N THR A 90 11.45 15.40 -8.95
CA THR A 90 12.01 14.72 -10.13
C THR A 90 11.15 13.56 -10.64
N PHE A 91 10.06 13.23 -9.94
CA PHE A 91 9.20 12.07 -10.24
C PHE A 91 8.77 12.02 -11.71
N GLY A 92 8.94 10.84 -12.32
CA GLY A 92 8.57 10.60 -13.72
C GLY A 92 9.51 11.20 -14.76
N SER A 93 10.55 11.95 -14.37
CA SER A 93 11.56 12.47 -15.30
C SER A 93 12.54 11.38 -15.74
N ALA A 94 13.16 11.54 -16.93
CA ALA A 94 13.98 10.50 -17.56
C ALA A 94 15.17 10.03 -16.71
N ASP A 95 15.84 10.95 -16.03
CA ASP A 95 17.01 10.66 -15.20
C ASP A 95 16.65 10.34 -13.75
N SER A 96 15.37 10.46 -13.36
CA SER A 96 14.94 10.16 -11.99
C SER A 96 14.92 8.66 -11.72
N ARG A 97 15.27 8.31 -10.48
CA ARG A 97 14.99 6.98 -9.93
C ARG A 97 13.54 6.80 -9.47
N LEU A 98 12.78 7.89 -9.33
CA LEU A 98 11.39 7.92 -8.90
C LEU A 98 10.46 7.78 -10.12
N SER A 99 10.18 6.55 -10.53
CA SER A 99 9.27 6.24 -11.65
C SER A 99 7.80 6.12 -11.23
N THR A 100 6.88 6.14 -12.21
CA THR A 100 5.42 5.92 -12.00
C THR A 100 5.05 4.50 -11.56
N VAL A 101 6.05 3.63 -11.41
CA VAL A 101 6.02 2.37 -10.67
C VAL A 101 7.25 2.31 -9.75
N VAL A 102 7.22 1.52 -8.68
CA VAL A 102 8.35 1.42 -7.75
C VAL A 102 9.56 0.73 -8.37
N SER A 103 10.76 1.20 -8.00
CA SER A 103 12.02 0.70 -8.54
C SER A 103 13.07 0.49 -7.44
N THR A 104 13.84 -0.61 -7.53
CA THR A 104 14.92 -0.94 -6.59
C THR A 104 16.10 0.04 -6.62
N ARG A 105 16.11 0.99 -7.57
CA ARG A 105 17.04 2.14 -7.52
C ARG A 105 16.80 3.04 -6.30
N VAL A 106 15.62 2.95 -5.68
CA VAL A 106 15.27 3.67 -4.45
C VAL A 106 15.54 2.78 -3.23
N PRO A 107 16.41 3.21 -2.30
CA PRO A 107 16.66 2.47 -1.06
C PRO A 107 15.37 2.23 -0.28
N GLY A 108 15.22 1.00 0.25
CA GLY A 108 14.01 0.57 0.96
C GLY A 108 12.92 -0.05 0.06
N ILE A 109 13.12 -0.08 -1.26
CA ILE A 109 12.27 -0.83 -2.19
C ILE A 109 12.91 -2.19 -2.47
N GLU A 110 12.24 -3.25 -2.03
CA GLU A 110 12.79 -4.61 -2.08
C GLU A 110 12.82 -5.20 -3.49
N PHE A 111 11.80 -4.87 -4.31
CA PHE A 111 11.62 -5.44 -5.64
C PHE A 111 11.07 -4.41 -6.63
N ASN A 112 11.43 -4.57 -7.90
CA ASN A 112 10.76 -3.88 -9.00
C ASN A 112 9.38 -4.55 -9.20
N THR A 113 8.31 -3.79 -9.06
CA THR A 113 6.94 -4.22 -9.37
C THR A 113 6.34 -3.26 -10.39
N GLY A 114 5.15 -3.56 -10.91
CA GLY A 114 4.54 -2.79 -12.00
C GLY A 114 3.62 -3.62 -12.86
N SER A 115 4.04 -4.86 -13.14
CA SER A 115 3.12 -5.90 -13.60
C SER A 115 2.32 -6.40 -12.40
N LEU A 116 1.01 -6.17 -12.42
CA LEU A 116 0.09 -6.61 -11.36
C LEU A 116 0.15 -8.15 -11.19
N GLY A 117 -0.09 -8.61 -9.97
CA GLY A 117 -0.15 -10.04 -9.62
C GLY A 117 1.18 -10.68 -9.25
N HIS A 118 2.32 -9.99 -9.46
CA HIS A 118 3.63 -10.55 -9.14
C HIS A 118 4.11 -10.29 -7.72
N GLY A 119 3.65 -9.22 -7.06
CA GLY A 119 4.19 -8.84 -5.74
C GLY A 119 3.88 -9.85 -4.63
N LEU A 120 2.74 -10.54 -4.69
CA LEU A 120 2.43 -11.59 -3.71
C LEU A 120 3.33 -12.82 -3.89
N SER A 121 3.64 -13.20 -5.13
CA SER A 121 4.62 -14.27 -5.43
C SER A 121 6.01 -13.92 -4.91
N LEU A 122 6.45 -12.67 -5.09
CA LEU A 122 7.70 -12.16 -4.52
C LEU A 122 7.66 -12.20 -2.98
N GLY A 123 6.54 -11.81 -2.37
CA GLY A 123 6.34 -11.86 -0.93
C GLY A 123 6.40 -13.27 -0.35
N ALA A 124 5.78 -14.24 -1.02
CA ALA A 124 5.87 -15.65 -0.64
C ALA A 124 7.32 -16.17 -0.70
N GLY A 125 8.07 -15.78 -1.75
CA GLY A 125 9.50 -16.08 -1.85
C GLY A 125 10.33 -15.46 -0.73
N ALA A 126 10.10 -14.18 -0.41
CA ALA A 126 10.79 -13.47 0.66
C ALA A 126 10.52 -14.07 2.05
N ALA A 127 9.26 -14.41 2.34
CA ALA A 127 8.86 -15.05 3.60
C ALA A 127 9.45 -16.48 3.72
N LEU A 128 9.46 -17.25 2.63
CA LEU A 128 10.11 -18.56 2.59
C LEU A 128 11.62 -18.43 2.83
N GLY A 129 12.28 -17.46 2.18
CA GLY A 129 13.70 -17.18 2.36
C GLY A 129 14.05 -16.79 3.80
N ALA A 130 13.24 -15.95 4.45
CA ALA A 130 13.41 -15.61 5.86
C ALA A 130 13.39 -16.85 6.75
N ARG A 131 12.45 -17.78 6.52
CA ARG A 131 12.38 -19.03 7.28
C ARG A 131 13.60 -19.92 7.06
N VAL A 132 14.08 -20.05 5.82
CA VAL A 132 15.30 -20.83 5.52
C VAL A 132 16.52 -20.24 6.24
N GLN A 133 16.56 -18.92 6.40
CA GLN A 133 17.60 -18.20 7.13
C GLN A 133 17.43 -18.24 8.66
N GLY A 134 16.35 -18.81 9.19
CA GLY A 134 16.03 -18.75 10.61
C GLY A 134 15.66 -17.34 11.12
N SER A 135 15.36 -16.41 10.20
CA SER A 135 15.01 -15.02 10.52
C SER A 135 13.55 -14.89 10.94
N ALA A 136 13.30 -14.07 11.97
CA ALA A 136 11.96 -13.75 12.46
C ALA A 136 11.32 -12.54 11.75
N ARG A 137 11.94 -12.04 10.67
CA ARG A 137 11.40 -10.92 9.90
C ARG A 137 10.09 -11.30 9.21
N ARG A 138 9.16 -10.35 9.17
CA ARG A 138 7.88 -10.47 8.47
C ARG A 138 7.99 -9.89 7.08
N THR A 139 7.12 -10.35 6.18
CA THR A 139 6.97 -9.80 4.84
C THR A 139 5.55 -9.30 4.68
N PHE A 140 5.41 -8.03 4.31
CA PHE A 140 4.14 -7.37 4.06
C PHE A 140 4.01 -7.08 2.56
N VAL A 141 2.86 -7.39 1.98
CA VAL A 141 2.56 -7.12 0.57
C VAL A 141 1.27 -6.31 0.50
N LEU A 142 1.31 -5.13 -0.15
CA LEU A 142 0.10 -4.35 -0.43
C LEU A 142 -0.33 -4.56 -1.87
N THR A 143 -1.53 -5.10 -2.07
CA THR A 143 -2.15 -5.32 -3.39
C THR A 143 -3.31 -4.36 -3.62
N GLY A 144 -3.63 -4.11 -4.88
CA GLY A 144 -4.95 -3.59 -5.24
C GLY A 144 -5.99 -4.72 -5.22
N ASP A 145 -7.27 -4.37 -5.16
CA ASP A 145 -8.34 -5.36 -5.33
C ASP A 145 -8.48 -5.79 -6.80
N GLY A 146 -8.50 -4.87 -7.77
CA GLY A 146 -8.49 -5.21 -9.20
C GLY A 146 -7.28 -6.05 -9.63
N GLU A 147 -6.15 -5.91 -8.92
CA GLU A 147 -4.97 -6.77 -9.11
C GLU A 147 -5.25 -8.24 -8.77
N LEU A 148 -6.17 -8.55 -7.85
CA LEU A 148 -6.52 -9.92 -7.46
C LEU A 148 -7.29 -10.69 -8.56
N GLN A 149 -7.63 -10.03 -9.67
CA GLN A 149 -8.14 -10.72 -10.86
C GLN A 149 -7.02 -11.51 -11.58
N GLU A 150 -5.75 -11.22 -11.30
CA GLU A 150 -4.61 -11.98 -11.82
C GLU A 150 -4.48 -13.34 -11.09
N GLY A 151 -4.42 -14.42 -11.88
CA GLY A 151 -4.33 -15.80 -11.38
C GLY A 151 -3.08 -16.07 -10.52
N SER A 152 -1.99 -15.37 -10.81
CA SER A 152 -0.70 -15.49 -10.11
C SER A 152 -0.80 -15.19 -8.61
N ASN A 153 -1.70 -14.29 -8.19
CA ASN A 153 -1.95 -14.06 -6.76
C ASN A 153 -2.48 -15.32 -6.06
N TRP A 154 -3.38 -16.05 -6.72
CA TRP A 154 -4.01 -17.25 -6.18
C TRP A 154 -3.05 -18.45 -6.16
N GLU A 155 -2.16 -18.55 -7.14
CA GLU A 155 -1.04 -19.50 -7.10
C GLU A 155 -0.13 -19.23 -5.89
N ALA A 156 0.24 -17.96 -5.66
CA ALA A 156 1.03 -17.56 -4.50
C ALA A 156 0.29 -17.79 -3.18
N ALA A 157 -1.01 -17.52 -3.13
CA ALA A 157 -1.85 -17.76 -1.96
C ALA A 157 -1.87 -19.25 -1.58
N MET A 158 -2.04 -20.14 -2.56
CA MET A 158 -2.01 -21.59 -2.37
C MET A 158 -0.63 -22.07 -1.87
N LEU A 159 0.45 -21.55 -2.46
CA LEU A 159 1.81 -21.86 -2.01
C LEU A 159 2.04 -21.41 -0.56
N ALA A 160 1.71 -20.17 -0.23
CA ALA A 160 1.96 -19.60 1.10
C ALA A 160 1.26 -20.38 2.21
N ALA A 161 0.00 -20.78 1.99
CA ALA A 161 -0.76 -21.59 2.93
C ALA A 161 -0.20 -23.01 3.05
N SER A 162 0.05 -23.70 1.93
CA SER A 162 0.63 -25.06 1.94
C SER A 162 1.99 -25.12 2.63
N ARG A 163 2.76 -24.03 2.52
CA ARG A 163 4.06 -23.86 3.16
C ARG A 163 3.97 -23.24 4.54
N LYS A 164 2.79 -22.96 5.11
CA LYS A 164 2.60 -22.37 6.44
C LYS A 164 3.45 -21.10 6.66
N LEU A 165 3.42 -20.18 5.70
CA LEU A 165 4.22 -18.94 5.75
C LEU A 165 3.55 -17.88 6.64
N SER A 166 3.46 -18.12 7.95
CA SER A 166 2.81 -17.17 8.88
C SER A 166 3.53 -15.81 8.97
N SER A 167 4.81 -15.72 8.61
CA SER A 167 5.50 -14.43 8.49
C SER A 167 5.04 -13.57 7.30
N LEU A 168 4.20 -14.10 6.41
CA LEU A 168 3.63 -13.37 5.26
C LEU A 168 2.27 -12.76 5.62
N VAL A 169 2.17 -11.44 5.38
CA VAL A 169 0.96 -10.66 5.51
C VAL A 169 0.65 -10.01 4.17
N VAL A 170 -0.55 -10.25 3.63
CA VAL A 170 -1.07 -9.50 2.48
C VAL A 170 -2.13 -8.52 2.96
N ILE A 171 -2.05 -7.28 2.48
CA ILE A 171 -3.05 -6.26 2.68
C ILE A 171 -3.69 -5.98 1.32
N VAL A 172 -5.01 -6.11 1.26
CA VAL A 172 -5.80 -5.77 0.08
C VAL A 172 -6.37 -4.37 0.27
N ASP A 173 -5.96 -3.43 -0.58
CA ASP A 173 -6.61 -2.12 -0.72
C ASP A 173 -7.93 -2.30 -1.47
N ARG A 174 -9.01 -2.53 -0.71
CA ARG A 174 -10.36 -2.84 -1.23
C ARG A 174 -11.14 -1.55 -1.43
N ASN A 175 -10.81 -0.82 -2.50
CA ASN A 175 -11.45 0.45 -2.87
C ASN A 175 -12.55 0.33 -3.93
N LEU A 176 -12.87 -0.90 -4.37
CA LEU A 176 -13.92 -1.27 -5.33
C LEU A 176 -13.69 -0.76 -6.75
N ALA A 177 -12.51 -0.23 -7.08
CA ALA A 177 -12.30 0.52 -8.30
C ALA A 177 -10.99 0.15 -9.01
N GLN A 178 -11.11 -0.21 -10.28
CA GLN A 178 -9.97 -0.47 -11.16
C GLN A 178 -9.97 0.49 -12.35
N LYS A 179 -9.16 0.21 -13.38
CA LYS A 179 -9.16 1.01 -14.61
C LYS A 179 -10.45 0.74 -15.38
N GLY A 180 -11.17 1.79 -15.76
CA GLY A 180 -12.37 1.71 -16.61
C GLY A 180 -13.69 1.60 -15.83
N ALA A 181 -13.80 0.67 -14.88
CA ALA A 181 -15.01 0.49 -14.08
C ALA A 181 -14.71 -0.06 -12.67
N SER A 182 -15.74 -0.35 -11.88
CA SER A 182 -15.60 -1.02 -10.60
C SER A 182 -15.10 -2.46 -10.76
N THR A 183 -14.56 -3.06 -9.70
CA THR A 183 -14.23 -4.49 -9.71
C THR A 183 -15.48 -5.34 -9.94
N GLU A 184 -16.63 -4.92 -9.38
CA GLU A 184 -17.88 -5.67 -9.44
C GLU A 184 -18.54 -5.63 -10.83
N ASP A 185 -18.30 -4.57 -11.61
CA ASP A 185 -18.79 -4.48 -12.98
C ASP A 185 -17.90 -5.24 -13.99
N ILE A 186 -16.60 -5.38 -13.70
CA ILE A 186 -15.65 -6.03 -14.63
C ILE A 186 -15.51 -7.53 -14.33
N ASN A 187 -15.07 -7.86 -13.11
CA ASN A 187 -14.92 -9.24 -12.66
C ASN A 187 -14.98 -9.26 -11.14
N ALA A 188 -16.19 -9.52 -10.64
CA ALA A 188 -16.55 -9.43 -9.24
C ALA A 188 -15.67 -10.29 -8.34
N LEU A 189 -15.24 -9.72 -7.22
CA LEU A 189 -14.35 -10.37 -6.27
C LEU A 189 -15.09 -10.97 -5.08
N GLU A 190 -16.35 -10.60 -4.85
CA GLU A 190 -17.11 -11.09 -3.69
C GLU A 190 -17.57 -12.55 -3.82
N PRO A 191 -17.70 -13.29 -2.70
CA PRO A 191 -17.20 -12.96 -1.37
C PRO A 191 -15.67 -13.10 -1.31
N LEU A 192 -14.95 -12.00 -1.08
CA LEU A 192 -13.49 -11.97 -1.18
C LEU A 192 -12.82 -12.62 0.03
N ASP A 193 -13.38 -12.40 1.21
CA ASP A 193 -12.89 -12.97 2.46
C ASP A 193 -13.02 -14.50 2.48
N GLU A 194 -14.11 -15.05 1.95
CA GLU A 194 -14.30 -16.48 1.78
C GLU A 194 -13.29 -17.10 0.80
N LYS A 195 -12.98 -16.42 -0.32
CA LYS A 195 -11.91 -16.87 -1.23
C LYS A 195 -10.57 -16.97 -0.50
N TRP A 196 -10.17 -15.94 0.25
CA TRP A 196 -8.92 -16.02 1.03
C TRP A 196 -8.95 -17.15 2.07
N ARG A 197 -10.06 -17.33 2.79
CA ARG A 197 -10.20 -18.43 3.76
C ARG A 197 -10.12 -19.80 3.08
N SER A 198 -10.71 -19.97 1.90
CA SER A 198 -10.66 -21.25 1.16
C SER A 198 -9.25 -21.59 0.68
N PHE A 199 -8.39 -20.60 0.45
CA PHE A 199 -6.97 -20.78 0.17
C PHE A 199 -6.12 -21.00 1.44
N GLY A 200 -6.74 -21.09 2.63
CA GLY A 200 -6.06 -21.42 3.89
C GLY A 200 -5.49 -20.23 4.67
N TRP A 201 -5.86 -19.00 4.34
CA TRP A 201 -5.35 -17.79 4.99
C TRP A 201 -6.20 -17.38 6.20
N ALA A 202 -5.57 -16.85 7.24
CA ALA A 202 -6.28 -16.16 8.31
C ALA A 202 -6.73 -14.80 7.78
N VAL A 203 -8.03 -14.46 7.88
CA VAL A 203 -8.60 -13.27 7.22
C VAL A 203 -9.18 -12.31 8.25
N ARG A 204 -8.85 -11.03 8.14
CA ARG A 204 -9.50 -9.93 8.86
C ARG A 204 -9.96 -8.87 7.87
N THR A 205 -11.18 -8.37 8.03
CA THR A 205 -11.66 -7.17 7.33
C THR A 205 -11.65 -6.01 8.31
N VAL A 206 -11.18 -4.85 7.86
CA VAL A 206 -11.05 -3.62 8.67
C VAL A 206 -11.47 -2.40 7.85
N ASP A 207 -11.78 -1.28 8.50
CA ASP A 207 -11.79 0.02 7.85
C ASP A 207 -10.33 0.42 7.54
N GLY A 208 -10.03 0.59 6.25
CA GLY A 208 -8.71 0.95 5.77
C GLY A 208 -8.30 2.40 6.06
N HIS A 209 -9.19 3.19 6.67
CA HIS A 209 -8.94 4.56 7.11
C HIS A 209 -9.05 4.73 8.65
N ASP A 210 -9.41 3.66 9.38
CA ASP A 210 -9.28 3.61 10.83
C ASP A 210 -7.84 3.21 11.19
N VAL A 211 -7.05 4.22 11.58
CA VAL A 211 -5.63 4.07 11.91
C VAL A 211 -5.43 3.16 13.13
N GLU A 212 -6.31 3.23 14.12
CA GLU A 212 -6.28 2.40 15.31
C GLU A 212 -6.52 0.93 14.96
N GLU A 213 -7.50 0.66 14.10
CA GLU A 213 -7.80 -0.68 13.64
C GLU A 213 -6.66 -1.25 12.79
N LEU A 214 -6.12 -0.46 11.85
CA LEU A 214 -4.96 -0.83 11.05
C LEU A 214 -3.74 -1.15 11.90
N LEU A 215 -3.38 -0.28 12.85
CA LEU A 215 -2.24 -0.49 13.72
C LEU A 215 -2.41 -1.76 14.56
N LYS A 216 -3.61 -1.99 15.09
CA LYS A 216 -3.91 -3.20 15.86
C LYS A 216 -3.74 -4.45 15.02
N VAL A 217 -4.44 -4.56 13.88
CA VAL A 217 -4.45 -5.79 13.08
C VAL A 217 -3.07 -6.09 12.48
N LEU A 218 -2.31 -5.08 12.05
CA LEU A 218 -1.00 -5.27 11.44
C LEU A 218 0.10 -5.59 12.46
N ARG A 219 -0.01 -5.08 13.70
CA ARG A 219 0.90 -5.46 14.79
C ARG A 219 0.63 -6.86 15.31
N ASP A 220 -0.64 -7.25 15.39
CA ASP A 220 -1.07 -8.57 15.83
C ASP A 220 -0.76 -9.68 14.81
N ALA A 221 -0.31 -9.35 13.59
CA ALA A 221 0.03 -10.33 12.57
C ALA A 221 1.39 -11.05 12.86
N PRO A 222 1.46 -12.40 12.70
CA PRO A 222 0.40 -13.29 12.21
C PRO A 222 -0.77 -13.47 13.17
N LEU A 223 -1.99 -13.47 12.63
CA LEU A 223 -3.21 -13.68 13.41
C LEU A 223 -3.38 -15.13 13.89
N GLU A 224 -2.78 -16.08 13.17
CA GLU A 224 -2.78 -17.50 13.50
C GLU A 224 -1.37 -18.06 13.22
N GLU A 225 -0.80 -18.81 14.15
CA GLU A 225 0.62 -19.20 14.17
C GLU A 225 1.11 -19.93 12.92
N SER A 226 0.23 -20.68 12.25
CA SER A 226 0.58 -21.53 11.09
C SER A 226 0.01 -21.06 9.75
N ARG A 227 -0.69 -19.92 9.73
CA ARG A 227 -1.36 -19.43 8.52
C ARG A 227 -0.82 -18.06 8.14
N PRO A 228 -0.59 -17.81 6.84
CA PRO A 228 -0.38 -16.45 6.37
C PRO A 228 -1.64 -15.60 6.62
N THR A 229 -1.47 -14.29 6.77
CA THR A 229 -2.55 -13.36 7.14
C THR A 229 -2.98 -12.50 5.96
N CYS A 230 -4.28 -12.43 5.68
CA CYS A 230 -4.89 -11.50 4.74
C CYS A 230 -5.68 -10.45 5.52
N VAL A 231 -5.32 -9.18 5.33
CA VAL A 231 -6.07 -8.03 5.82
C VAL A 231 -6.79 -7.39 4.64
N ILE A 232 -8.12 -7.47 4.61
CA ILE A 232 -8.94 -6.78 3.62
C ILE A 232 -9.28 -5.41 4.20
N ALA A 233 -8.60 -4.38 3.72
CA ALA A 233 -8.79 -3.01 4.16
C ALA A 233 -9.80 -2.31 3.25
N SER A 234 -11.00 -2.04 3.76
CA SER A 234 -12.04 -1.32 3.02
C SER A 234 -11.66 0.14 2.91
N THR A 235 -11.37 0.61 1.70
CA THR A 235 -10.81 1.95 1.45
C THR A 235 -11.66 2.74 0.47
N VAL A 236 -11.34 4.02 0.32
CA VAL A 236 -11.94 4.93 -0.66
C VAL A 236 -10.86 5.36 -1.65
N LYS A 237 -11.04 5.04 -2.93
CA LYS A 237 -10.17 5.55 -4.00
C LYS A 237 -10.24 7.07 -4.01
N GLY A 238 -9.10 7.75 -3.98
CA GLY A 238 -9.05 9.22 -3.87
C GLY A 238 -9.28 9.78 -2.45
N LYS A 239 -9.14 8.96 -1.40
CA LYS A 239 -9.44 9.36 -0.01
C LYS A 239 -8.86 10.72 0.39
N GLY A 240 -9.72 11.56 0.96
CA GLY A 240 -9.35 12.86 1.54
C GLY A 240 -9.54 14.04 0.59
N VAL A 241 -9.91 13.80 -0.67
CA VAL A 241 -10.22 14.85 -1.65
C VAL A 241 -11.59 14.57 -2.26
N SER A 242 -12.56 15.44 -1.96
CA SER A 242 -13.99 15.25 -2.22
C SER A 242 -14.33 14.93 -3.68
N PHE A 243 -13.69 15.63 -4.62
CA PHE A 243 -13.92 15.43 -6.06
C PHE A 243 -13.18 14.20 -6.64
N MET A 244 -12.27 13.59 -5.87
CA MET A 244 -11.58 12.35 -6.21
C MET A 244 -12.19 11.11 -5.57
N GLU A 245 -12.81 11.25 -4.40
CA GLU A 245 -13.38 10.12 -3.66
C GLU A 245 -14.40 9.33 -4.52
N ARG A 246 -14.14 8.03 -4.69
CA ARG A 246 -14.98 7.09 -5.47
C ARG A 246 -15.18 7.47 -6.94
N ASN A 247 -14.34 8.35 -7.49
CA ASN A 247 -14.42 8.76 -8.89
C ASN A 247 -13.36 8.04 -9.73
N LEU A 248 -13.83 7.20 -10.65
CA LEU A 248 -12.99 6.35 -11.50
C LEU A 248 -12.08 7.13 -12.45
N GLU A 249 -12.45 8.37 -12.82
CA GLU A 249 -11.61 9.22 -13.67
C GLU A 249 -10.24 9.48 -13.02
N TRP A 250 -10.20 9.58 -11.69
CA TRP A 250 -8.98 9.83 -10.92
C TRP A 250 -8.06 8.61 -10.78
N HIS A 251 -8.33 7.53 -11.52
CA HIS A 251 -7.35 6.46 -11.68
C HIS A 251 -6.08 6.96 -12.39
N SER A 252 -6.21 7.84 -13.39
CA SER A 252 -5.07 8.42 -14.13
C SER A 252 -5.36 9.80 -14.74
N ARG A 253 -6.40 10.51 -14.26
CA ARG A 253 -6.69 11.89 -14.69
C ARG A 253 -5.58 12.83 -14.23
N ARG A 254 -5.21 13.76 -15.12
CA ARG A 254 -4.24 14.82 -14.82
C ARG A 254 -4.81 15.77 -13.76
N LEU A 255 -4.02 16.00 -12.71
CA LEU A 255 -4.28 17.01 -11.69
C LEU A 255 -3.74 18.36 -12.17
N THR A 256 -4.61 19.37 -12.32
CA THR A 256 -4.21 20.74 -12.71
C THR A 256 -3.81 21.55 -11.48
N PRO A 257 -3.10 22.68 -11.63
CA PRO A 257 -2.76 23.57 -10.50
C PRO A 257 -3.97 24.00 -9.69
N ASP A 258 -5.06 24.45 -10.33
CA ASP A 258 -6.28 24.88 -9.61
C ASP A 258 -6.90 23.74 -8.78
N LEU A 259 -6.91 22.52 -9.34
CA LEU A 259 -7.42 21.33 -8.64
C LEU A 259 -6.46 20.87 -7.53
N LEU A 260 -5.15 21.08 -7.70
CA LEU A 260 -4.17 20.85 -6.64
C LEU A 260 -4.43 21.78 -5.47
N ASP A 261 -4.57 23.08 -5.72
CA ASP A 261 -4.82 24.08 -4.67
C ASP A 261 -6.10 23.76 -3.90
N GLN A 262 -7.17 23.40 -4.61
CA GLN A 262 -8.41 22.93 -3.98
C GLN A 262 -8.17 21.68 -3.11
N ALA A 263 -7.48 20.66 -3.64
CA ALA A 263 -7.22 19.42 -2.91
C ALA A 263 -6.38 19.65 -1.64
N LEU A 264 -5.36 20.52 -1.70
CA LEU A 264 -4.52 20.85 -0.56
C LEU A 264 -5.31 21.58 0.53
N GLN A 265 -6.19 22.51 0.15
CA GLN A 265 -7.08 23.18 1.10
C GLN A 265 -8.01 22.18 1.80
N GLU A 266 -8.59 21.23 1.07
CA GLU A 266 -9.45 20.19 1.66
C GLU A 266 -8.69 19.33 2.70
N LEU A 267 -7.44 18.98 2.42
CA LEU A 267 -6.59 18.23 3.35
C LEU A 267 -6.23 19.03 4.60
N GLU A 268 -5.90 20.32 4.48
CA GLU A 268 -5.61 21.18 5.63
C GLU A 268 -6.80 21.29 6.58
N HIS A 269 -8.01 21.52 6.06
CA HIS A 269 -9.22 21.56 6.87
C HIS A 269 -9.53 20.21 7.54
N GLY A 270 -9.18 19.09 6.91
CA GLY A 270 -9.34 17.75 7.48
C GLY A 270 -8.34 17.40 8.59
N ILE A 271 -7.20 18.11 8.71
CA ILE A 271 -6.20 17.91 9.78
C ILE A 271 -6.61 18.63 11.08
N HIS A 272 -7.40 19.71 10.96
CA HIS A 272 -7.80 20.57 12.08
C HIS A 272 -9.13 20.19 12.73
N ASN A 273 -9.87 19.24 12.14
CA ASN A 273 -11.13 18.69 12.66
C ASN A 273 -10.91 17.27 13.20
#